data_AF-A0A1F5Z7Y4-F1
#
_entry.id   AF-A0A1F5Z7Y4-F1
#
_cell.length_a   1.000
_cell.length_b   1.000
_cell.length_c   1.000
_cell.angle_alpha   90.00
_cell.angle_beta   90.00
_cell.angle_gamma   90.00
#
_symmetry.space_group_name_H-M   'P 1'
#
loop_
_entity.id
_entity.type
_entity.pdbx_description
1 polymer ?
#
loop_
_entity_poly.entity_id
_entity_poly.type
_entity_poly.pdbx_seq_one_letter_code
_entity_poly.pdbx_strand_id
1 'polypeptide(L)' 'MGDLVFADGYIGRSDFAYSNYRQLIKSIKKILKLPDDTNVYCGHGPATSVSQLKLLQADII' A
#
# COMPACT_ATOMS: atom_id res chain seq x y z
N MET A 1 -8.01 3.21 4.26
CA MET A 1 -7.49 2.92 2.91
C MET A 1 -7.89 4.08 1.99
N GLY A 2 -7.25 4.18 0.83
CA GLY A 2 -7.33 5.31 -0.10
C GLY A 2 -6.25 5.09 -1.16
N ASP A 3 -5.65 6.15 -1.67
CA ASP A 3 -4.58 6.07 -2.68
C ASP A 3 -3.21 5.83 -2.05
N LEU A 4 -3.08 4.78 -1.24
CA LEU A 4 -1.84 4.43 -0.54
C LEU A 4 -1.06 3.34 -1.26
N VAL A 5 -1.76 2.24 -1.59
CA VAL A 5 -1.23 1.09 -2.32
C VAL A 5 -2.33 0.54 -3.20
N PHE A 6 -1.97 0.04 -4.38
CA PHE A 6 -2.87 -0.45 -5.40
C PHE A 6 -2.61 -1.93 -5.71
N ALA A 7 -3.58 -2.59 -6.35
CA ALA A 7 -3.56 -4.04 -6.55
C ALA A 7 -2.38 -4.56 -7.41
N ASP A 8 -1.83 -3.72 -8.27
CA ASP A 8 -0.68 -3.98 -9.13
C ASP A 8 0.67 -3.68 -8.46
N GLY A 9 0.67 -3.26 -7.20
CA GLY A 9 1.88 -2.95 -6.45
C GLY A 9 2.36 -1.51 -6.60
N TYR A 10 1.65 -0.63 -7.30
CA TYR A 10 1.97 0.80 -7.22
C TYR A 10 1.57 1.37 -5.85
N ILE A 11 2.19 2.49 -5.49
CA ILE A 11 1.90 3.26 -4.29
C ILE A 11 1.43 4.66 -4.67
N GLY A 12 0.73 5.32 -3.74
CA GLY A 12 0.30 6.70 -3.92
C GLY A 12 1.45 7.64 -4.26
N ARG A 13 1.21 8.62 -5.14
CA ARG A 13 2.16 9.70 -5.39
C ARG A 13 2.31 10.58 -4.15
N SER A 14 3.50 11.15 -3.95
CA SER A 14 3.83 11.96 -2.77
C SER A 14 4.47 13.31 -3.10
N ASP A 15 4.22 13.83 -4.28
CA ASP A 15 4.82 15.03 -4.87
C ASP A 15 3.92 16.28 -4.77
N PHE A 16 2.73 16.16 -4.20
CA PHE A 16 1.86 17.30 -3.91
C PHE A 16 2.20 17.97 -2.58
N ALA A 17 1.75 19.21 -2.41
CA ALA A 17 1.83 19.92 -1.13
C ALA A 17 1.26 19.05 0.01
N TYR A 18 1.92 19.11 1.17
CA TYR A 18 1.57 18.32 2.36
C TYR A 18 1.76 16.80 2.25
N SER A 19 2.27 16.30 1.12
CA SER A 19 2.62 14.88 0.99
C SER A 19 3.99 14.58 1.60
N ASN A 20 4.18 13.35 2.08
CA ASN A 20 5.46 12.92 2.65
C ASN A 20 5.75 11.45 2.30
N TYR A 21 6.73 11.24 1.42
CA TYR A 21 7.13 9.91 0.98
C TYR A 21 7.53 8.98 2.15
N ARG A 22 8.29 9.49 3.12
CA ARG A 22 8.72 8.67 4.27
C ARG A 22 7.52 8.24 5.13
N GLN A 23 6.52 9.09 5.28
CA GLN A 23 5.29 8.74 5.99
C GLN A 23 4.43 7.74 5.21
N LEU A 24 4.34 7.89 3.88
CA LEU A 24 3.68 6.93 3.00
C LEU A 24 4.27 5.53 3.18
N ILE A 25 5.59 5.39 3.08
CA ILE A 25 6.29 4.10 3.25
C ILE A 25 6.08 3.53 4.66
N LYS A 26 6.14 4.37 5.71
CA LYS A 26 5.84 3.94 7.08
C LYS A 26 4.42 3.41 7.23
N SER A 27 3.44 4.02 6.56
CA SER A 27 2.05 3.57 6.58
C SER A 27 1.86 2.26 5.82
N ILE A 28 2.50 2.09 4.66
CA ILE A 28 2.50 0.82 3.91
C ILE A 28 3.08 -0.31 4.76
N LYS A 29 4.21 -0.08 5.43
CA LYS A 29 4.80 -1.06 6.38
C LYS A 29 3.86 -1.49 7.50
N LYS A 30 2.90 -0.65 7.91
CA LYS A 30 1.88 -1.05 8.91
C LYS A 30 0.85 -2.00 8.31
N ILE A 31 0.45 -1.77 7.05
CA ILE A 31 -0.49 -2.65 6.34
C ILE A 31 0.14 -4.01 6.06
N LEU A 32 1.42 -4.03 5.63
CA LEU A 32 2.14 -5.28 5.38
C LEU A 32 2.37 -6.13 6.65
N LYS A 33 2.06 -5.61 7.85
CA LYS A 33 2.10 -6.38 9.10
C LYS A 33 0.77 -7.02 9.48
N LEU A 34 -0.29 -6.74 8.73
CA LEU A 34 -1.60 -7.37 8.95
C LEU A 34 -1.56 -8.86 8.51
N PRO A 35 -2.55 -9.66 8.94
CA PRO A 35 -2.72 -11.03 8.47
C PRO A 35 -2.83 -11.13 6.95
N ASP A 36 -2.29 -12.20 6.37
CA ASP A 36 -2.19 -12.40 4.92
C ASP A 36 -3.55 -12.51 4.21
N ASP A 37 -4.58 -12.99 4.91
CA ASP A 37 -5.97 -13.09 4.48
C ASP A 37 -6.74 -11.76 4.56
N THR A 38 -6.09 -10.69 5.02
CA THR A 38 -6.72 -9.38 5.08
C THR A 38 -6.93 -8.82 3.67
N ASN A 39 -8.18 -8.59 3.30
CA ASN A 39 -8.56 -7.89 2.08
C ASN A 39 -8.25 -6.39 2.20
N VAL A 40 -7.70 -5.83 1.12
CA VAL A 40 -7.33 -4.41 0.99
C VAL A 40 -8.18 -3.80 -0.13
N TYR A 41 -8.99 -2.80 0.25
CA TYR A 41 -9.83 -2.03 -0.67
C TYR A 41 -9.20 -0.66 -0.91
N CYS A 42 -8.64 -0.47 -2.11
CA CYS A 42 -7.93 0.74 -2.52
C CYS A 42 -8.90 1.88 -2.87
N GLY A 43 -8.39 3.12 -2.96
CA GLY A 43 -9.20 4.26 -3.43
C GLY A 43 -9.60 4.16 -4.90
N HIS A 44 -8.72 3.55 -5.73
CA HIS A 44 -8.94 3.32 -7.15
C HIS A 44 -8.46 1.93 -7.56
N GLY A 45 -9.05 1.38 -8.62
CA GLY A 45 -8.71 0.06 -9.14
C GLY A 45 -9.32 -1.10 -8.35
N PRO A 46 -8.94 -2.34 -8.65
CA PRO A 46 -9.51 -3.53 -8.02
C PRO A 46 -9.03 -3.71 -6.57
N ALA A 47 -9.76 -4.53 -5.83
CA ALA A 47 -9.34 -4.97 -4.50
C ALA A 47 -8.14 -5.93 -4.58
N THR A 48 -7.38 -6.02 -3.50
CA THR A 48 -6.23 -6.94 -3.36
C THR A 48 -6.18 -7.51 -1.94
N SER A 49 -5.14 -8.27 -1.59
CA SER A 49 -4.91 -8.81 -0.25
C SER A 49 -3.53 -8.41 0.28
N VAL A 50 -3.35 -8.50 1.60
CA VAL A 50 -2.03 -8.27 2.21
C VAL A 50 -0.99 -9.26 1.71
N SER A 51 -1.38 -10.53 1.50
CA SER A 51 -0.49 -11.54 0.89
C SER A 51 0.01 -11.12 -0.49
N GLN A 52 -0.88 -10.66 -1.38
CA GLN A 52 -0.52 -10.20 -2.72
C GLN A 52 0.38 -8.96 -2.65
N LEU A 53 0.08 -8.02 -1.75
CA LEU A 53 0.91 -6.83 -1.58
C LEU A 53 2.32 -7.15 -1.08
N LYS A 54 2.49 -8.13 -0.19
CA LYS A 54 3.84 -8.55 0.25
C LYS A 54 4.69 -9.10 -0.89
N LEU A 55 4.07 -9.83 -1.83
CA LEU A 55 4.75 -10.36 -3.01
C LEU A 55 5.22 -9.23 -3.94
N LEU A 56 4.40 -8.20 -4.12
CA LEU A 56 4.67 -7.09 -5.03
C LEU A 56 5.53 -5.98 -4.40
N GLN A 57 5.51 -5.85 -3.06
CA GLN A 57 6.23 -4.82 -2.30
C GLN A 57 7.43 -5.40 -1.52
N ALA A 58 8.09 -6.42 -2.06
CA ALA A 58 9.20 -7.09 -1.40
C ALA A 58 10.32 -6.11 -0.97
N ASP A 59 10.58 -5.07 -1.76
CA ASP A 59 11.60 -4.06 -1.47
C ASP A 59 11.21 -3.06 -0.35
N ILE A 60 9.93 -3.03 0.03
CA ILE A 60 9.41 -2.17 1.11
C ILE A 60 9.43 -2.92 2.44
N ILE A 61 9.57 -4.24 2.47
CA ILE A 61 9.58 -5.05 3.70
C ILE A 61 10.90 -4.88 4.46
#